data_AF-A0A3C0R483-F1
#
_entry.id   AF-A0A3C0R483-F1
#
_cell.length_a   1.000
_cell.length_b   1.000
_cell.length_c   1.000
_cell.angle_alpha   90.00
_cell.angle_beta   90.00
_cell.angle_gamma   90.00
#
_symmetry.space_group_name_H-M   'P 1'
#
loop_
_entity.id
_entity.type
_entity.pdbx_description
1 polymer ?
#
loop_
_entity_poly.entity_id
_entity_poly.type
_entity_poly.pdbx_seq_one_letter_code
_entity_poly.pdbx_strand_id
1 'polypeptide(L)'
;MPAGSLALVLHAHLPFVRHPEHEHFLEEDWLFEAITETYIPLLRMMQRLVNDGVLFKLTLSLTPTLCAMLQDELLRDRYVQHVDLLLDLADRERKRNRNHPKLRELAEFYFDMFSKTRRFFVDEWKGDLLAAFRQLRETGALEIIASAATHGLLPLIQQQSREAARAQVLIGRDVYVDLFDVDPTGFWLPECAYAPGLETILQEANIRWFILDAHGLLFGNPRPRRAIYAPCYTPPGPAAFARDRDSSRQVWSAQEGYPGDPAYREFYRDAGFDLPLEHLGPIARGSRKFSGVKYHRITGR
;
A
#
# COMPACT_ATOMS: atom_id res chain seq x y z
N MET A 1 -8.26 -2.89 -33.39
CA MET A 1 -9.21 -2.35 -32.39
C MET A 1 -8.64 -1.03 -31.90
N PRO A 2 -9.42 0.05 -31.69
CA PRO A 2 -8.85 1.22 -31.07
C PRO A 2 -8.42 0.83 -29.65
N ALA A 3 -7.12 0.90 -29.39
CA ALA A 3 -6.56 0.58 -28.08
C ALA A 3 -7.07 1.62 -27.07
N GLY A 4 -7.80 1.16 -26.05
CA GLY A 4 -8.09 1.97 -24.87
C GLY A 4 -6.85 2.08 -23.97
N SER A 5 -6.89 2.98 -22.99
CA SER A 5 -5.87 3.09 -21.96
C SER A 5 -6.42 2.58 -20.63
N LEU A 6 -5.61 1.82 -19.90
CA LEU A 6 -5.90 1.39 -18.53
C LEU A 6 -4.85 2.01 -17.60
N ALA A 7 -5.32 2.70 -16.56
CA ALA A 7 -4.46 3.21 -15.50
C ALA A 7 -4.81 2.49 -14.20
N LEU A 8 -3.85 1.72 -13.67
CA LEU A 8 -3.95 1.13 -12.35
C LEU A 8 -3.30 2.07 -11.35
N VAL A 9 -4.10 2.57 -10.40
CA VAL A 9 -3.63 3.44 -9.32
C VAL A 9 -3.75 2.71 -8.00
N LEU A 10 -2.61 2.49 -7.35
CA LEU A 10 -2.51 1.87 -6.04
C LEU A 10 -2.35 2.96 -4.98
N HIS A 11 -3.12 2.88 -3.90
CA HIS A 11 -3.03 3.82 -2.79
C HIS A 11 -2.42 3.11 -1.58
N ALA A 12 -1.17 3.45 -1.23
CA ALA A 12 -0.49 2.93 -0.06
C ALA A 12 -0.46 4.00 1.06
N HIS A 13 -1.18 3.70 2.13
CA HIS A 13 -1.33 4.56 3.29
C HIS A 13 -1.36 3.73 4.57
N LEU A 14 -0.69 4.23 5.60
CA LEU A 14 -0.94 3.86 6.98
C LEU A 14 -0.92 5.13 7.84
N PRO A 15 -1.75 5.22 8.91
CA PRO A 15 -1.63 6.29 9.89
C PRO A 15 -0.26 6.22 10.57
N PHE A 16 0.24 7.36 11.07
CA PHE A 16 1.53 7.37 11.74
C PHE A 16 1.43 6.68 13.11
N VAL A 17 2.09 5.53 13.24
CA VAL A 17 2.16 4.72 14.46
C VAL A 17 3.62 4.48 14.79
N ARG A 18 4.07 4.99 15.93
CA ARG A 18 5.45 4.84 16.41
C ARG A 18 5.49 5.03 17.92
N HIS A 19 5.72 3.94 18.65
CA HIS A 19 5.70 3.93 20.11
C HIS A 19 7.05 3.49 20.69
N PRO A 20 8.05 4.39 20.77
CA PRO A 20 9.37 4.09 21.34
C PRO A 20 9.32 3.74 22.83
N GLU A 21 8.30 4.18 23.54
CA GLU A 21 8.08 3.93 24.97
C GLU A 21 7.73 2.47 25.30
N HIS A 22 7.34 1.69 24.30
CA HIS A 22 7.01 0.28 24.43
C HIS A 22 8.00 -0.56 23.62
N GLU A 23 8.52 -1.66 24.18
CA GLU A 23 9.41 -2.58 23.43
C GLU A 23 8.69 -3.17 22.21
N HIS A 24 7.39 -3.45 22.36
CA HIS A 24 6.50 -3.94 21.33
C HIS A 24 5.15 -3.23 21.43
N PHE A 25 4.58 -2.87 20.27
CA PHE A 25 3.26 -2.26 20.18
C PHE A 25 2.45 -2.99 19.09
N LEU A 26 1.16 -3.22 19.33
CA LEU A 26 0.35 -4.09 18.46
C LEU A 26 0.09 -3.43 17.10
N GLU A 27 -0.18 -2.12 17.10
CA GLU A 27 -0.53 -1.34 15.92
C GLU A 27 0.66 -1.15 14.97
N GLU A 28 1.90 -1.34 15.45
CA GLU A 28 3.08 -1.39 14.58
C GLU A 28 3.09 -2.64 13.68
N ASP A 29 2.40 -3.72 14.08
CA ASP A 29 2.32 -4.94 13.28
C ASP A 29 1.62 -4.67 11.92
N TRP A 30 0.74 -3.67 11.82
CA TRP A 30 0.12 -3.27 10.55
C TRP A 30 1.16 -2.85 9.50
N LEU A 31 2.21 -2.13 9.93
CA LEU A 31 3.31 -1.74 9.05
C LEU A 31 4.10 -2.98 8.61
N PHE A 32 4.41 -3.88 9.54
CA PHE A 32 5.22 -5.06 9.28
C PHE A 32 4.51 -6.06 8.34
N GLU A 33 3.21 -6.25 8.55
CA GLU A 33 2.36 -7.03 7.65
C GLU A 33 2.30 -6.39 6.27
N ALA A 34 2.08 -5.07 6.16
CA ALA A 34 2.02 -4.38 4.87
C ALA A 34 3.36 -4.45 4.11
N ILE A 35 4.50 -4.32 4.78
CA ILE A 35 5.81 -4.49 4.16
C ILE A 35 5.96 -5.92 3.59
N THR A 36 5.62 -6.93 4.39
CA THR A 36 5.85 -8.35 4.07
C THR A 36 4.90 -8.88 3.01
N GLU A 37 3.62 -8.54 3.12
CA GLU A 37 2.53 -9.12 2.31
C GLU A 37 2.23 -8.26 1.07
N THR A 38 2.62 -6.97 1.06
CA THR A 38 2.29 -6.04 -0.04
C THR A 38 3.50 -5.34 -0.64
N TYR A 39 4.23 -4.52 0.11
CA TYR A 39 5.21 -3.61 -0.48
C TYR A 39 6.41 -4.33 -1.10
N ILE A 40 7.03 -5.27 -0.38
CA ILE A 40 8.14 -6.06 -0.92
C ILE A 40 7.70 -6.97 -2.08
N PRO A 41 6.59 -7.73 -1.97
CA PRO A 41 6.06 -8.49 -3.11
C PRO A 41 5.80 -7.62 -4.36
N LEU A 42 5.24 -6.42 -4.18
CA LEU A 42 4.96 -5.49 -5.27
C LEU A 42 6.26 -4.98 -5.93
N LEU A 43 7.24 -4.54 -5.12
CA LEU A 43 8.55 -4.10 -5.61
C LEU A 43 9.24 -5.20 -6.41
N ARG A 44 9.30 -6.42 -5.88
CA ARG A 44 9.93 -7.58 -6.53
C ARG A 44 9.22 -7.97 -7.82
N MET A 45 7.89 -7.88 -7.84
CA MET A 45 7.09 -8.13 -9.04
C MET A 45 7.43 -7.11 -10.13
N MET A 46 7.44 -5.81 -9.80
CA MET A 46 7.77 -4.74 -10.75
C MET A 46 9.21 -4.85 -11.25
N GLN A 47 10.18 -5.11 -10.38
CA GLN A 47 11.58 -5.32 -10.76
C GLN A 47 11.75 -6.51 -11.71
N ARG A 48 11.05 -7.62 -11.45
CA ARG A 48 11.04 -8.77 -12.37
C ARG A 48 10.50 -8.38 -13.75
N LEU A 49 9.38 -7.67 -13.81
CA LEU A 49 8.80 -7.22 -15.09
C LEU A 49 9.77 -6.30 -15.86
N VAL A 50 10.45 -5.39 -15.17
CA VAL A 50 11.48 -4.54 -15.79
C VAL A 50 12.64 -5.39 -16.32
N ASN A 51 13.16 -6.32 -15.52
CA ASN A 51 14.28 -7.19 -15.91
C ASN A 51 13.93 -8.12 -17.08
N ASP A 52 12.69 -8.58 -17.15
CA ASP A 52 12.17 -9.43 -18.24
C ASP A 52 11.82 -8.61 -19.51
N GLY A 53 11.99 -7.28 -19.49
CA GLY A 53 11.67 -6.40 -20.61
C GLY A 53 10.16 -6.26 -20.89
N VAL A 54 9.31 -6.58 -19.91
CA VAL A 54 7.85 -6.46 -20.04
C VAL A 54 7.44 -5.01 -19.86
N LEU A 55 6.75 -4.45 -20.86
CA LEU A 55 6.26 -3.07 -20.80
C LEU A 55 5.01 -2.99 -19.92
N PHE A 56 5.10 -2.23 -18.83
CA PHE A 56 3.97 -1.91 -17.95
C PHE A 56 4.05 -0.46 -17.46
N LYS A 57 2.90 0.06 -16.99
CA LYS A 57 2.79 1.33 -16.27
C LYS A 57 1.90 1.12 -15.05
N LEU A 58 2.38 1.58 -13.90
CA LEU A 58 1.62 1.62 -12.65
C LEU A 58 1.74 3.00 -12.03
N THR A 59 0.69 3.43 -11.35
CA THR A 59 0.73 4.62 -10.49
C THR A 59 0.55 4.19 -9.04
N LEU A 60 1.37 4.73 -8.14
CA LEU A 60 1.32 4.43 -6.72
C LEU A 60 1.37 5.74 -5.92
N SER A 61 0.46 5.95 -4.97
CA SER A 61 0.65 6.99 -3.97
C SER A 61 1.34 6.41 -2.74
N LEU A 62 2.35 7.09 -2.20
CA LEU A 62 2.94 6.80 -0.90
C LEU A 62 2.68 8.00 0.02
N THR A 63 1.88 7.81 1.07
CA THR A 63 1.54 8.94 1.95
C THR A 63 2.73 9.37 2.81
N PRO A 64 2.87 10.67 3.14
CA PRO A 64 3.99 11.14 3.95
C PRO A 64 4.12 10.43 5.31
N THR A 65 3.01 10.10 5.97
CA THR A 65 3.00 9.28 7.20
C THR A 65 3.63 7.90 7.02
N LEU A 66 3.33 7.22 5.91
CA LEU A 66 3.88 5.92 5.59
C LEU A 66 5.37 6.04 5.28
N CYS A 67 5.76 7.03 4.47
CA CYS A 67 7.16 7.29 4.16
C CYS A 67 8.00 7.59 5.41
N ALA A 68 7.45 8.35 6.36
CA ALA A 68 8.11 8.64 7.63
C ALA A 68 8.35 7.34 8.43
N MET A 69 7.36 6.46 8.52
CA MET A 69 7.52 5.16 9.20
C MET A 69 8.49 4.22 8.48
N LEU A 70 8.49 4.20 7.14
CA LEU A 70 9.43 3.38 6.35
C LEU A 70 10.88 3.86 6.47
N GLN A 71 11.11 5.10 6.92
CA GLN A 71 12.44 5.66 7.14
C GLN A 71 12.93 5.58 8.58
N ASP A 72 12.02 5.39 9.53
CA ASP A 72 12.36 5.40 10.94
C ASP A 72 13.21 4.19 11.34
N GLU A 73 14.39 4.45 11.90
CA GLU A 73 15.36 3.41 12.26
C GLU A 73 14.80 2.42 13.27
N LEU A 74 14.06 2.89 14.28
CA LEU A 74 13.45 2.02 15.28
C LEU A 74 12.44 1.06 14.63
N LEU A 75 11.56 1.55 13.76
CA LEU A 75 10.59 0.70 13.06
C LEU A 75 11.27 -0.26 12.09
N ARG A 76 12.35 0.14 11.42
CA ARG A 76 13.15 -0.74 10.56
C ARG A 76 13.78 -1.89 11.36
N ASP A 77 14.40 -1.59 12.49
CA ASP A 77 15.00 -2.60 13.37
C ASP A 77 13.94 -3.58 13.91
N ARG A 78 12.80 -3.05 14.35
CA ARG A 78 11.65 -3.88 14.78
C ARG A 78 11.10 -4.74 13.67
N TYR A 79 11.07 -4.23 12.43
CA TYR A 79 10.66 -5.03 11.28
C TYR A 79 11.62 -6.19 11.01
N VAL A 80 12.93 -5.98 11.10
CA VAL A 80 13.93 -7.06 10.96
C VAL A 80 13.70 -8.14 12.02
N GLN A 81 13.52 -7.73 13.29
CA GLN A 81 13.20 -8.67 14.37
C GLN A 81 11.89 -9.42 14.10
N HIS A 82 10.86 -8.73 13.61
CA HIS A 82 9.59 -9.34 13.26
C HIS A 82 9.76 -10.44 12.19
N VAL A 83 10.47 -10.16 11.09
CA VAL A 83 10.69 -11.16 10.03
C VAL A 83 11.57 -12.32 10.52
N ASP A 84 12.53 -12.07 11.41
CA ASP A 84 13.33 -13.12 12.04
C ASP A 84 12.47 -14.06 12.89
N LEU A 85 11.49 -13.51 13.63
CA LEU A 85 10.53 -14.31 14.36
C LEU A 85 9.64 -15.14 13.42
N LEU A 86 9.18 -14.56 12.31
CA LEU A 86 8.40 -15.29 11.29
C LEU A 86 9.18 -16.46 10.68
N LEU A 87 10.47 -16.27 10.42
CA LEU A 87 11.37 -17.32 9.93
C LEU A 87 11.51 -18.47 10.93
N ASP A 88 11.70 -18.15 12.21
CA ASP A 88 11.76 -19.15 13.28
C ASP A 88 10.44 -19.95 13.38
N LEU A 89 9.29 -19.29 13.33
CA LEU A 89 8.00 -19.99 13.31
C LEU A 89 7.85 -20.86 12.07
N ALA A 90 8.21 -20.36 10.88
CA ALA A 90 8.13 -21.14 9.66
C ALA A 90 9.04 -22.39 9.70
N ASP A 91 10.24 -22.30 10.29
CA ASP A 91 11.12 -23.47 10.48
C ASP A 91 10.53 -24.49 11.48
N ARG A 92 9.94 -24.02 12.58
CA ARG A 92 9.22 -24.87 13.53
C ARG A 92 8.02 -25.56 12.88
N GLU A 93 7.29 -24.85 12.02
CA GLU A 93 6.18 -25.40 11.24
C GLU A 93 6.64 -26.45 10.22
N ARG A 94 7.79 -26.25 9.54
CA ARG A 94 8.38 -27.28 8.65
C ARG A 94 8.67 -28.57 9.41
N LYS A 95 9.22 -28.47 10.63
CA LYS A 95 9.51 -29.63 11.51
C LYS A 95 8.23 -30.30 12.00
N ARG A 96 7.23 -29.52 12.42
CA ARG A 96 5.93 -30.01 12.89
C ARG A 96 5.18 -30.75 11.79
N ASN A 97 5.18 -30.20 10.57
CA ASN A 97 4.43 -30.73 9.44
C ASN A 97 5.19 -31.80 8.63
N ARG A 98 6.34 -32.30 9.12
CA ARG A 98 7.22 -33.24 8.40
C ARG A 98 6.53 -34.49 7.85
N ASN A 99 5.47 -34.97 8.52
CA ASN A 99 4.70 -36.16 8.16
C ASN A 99 3.45 -35.85 7.32
N HIS A 100 3.20 -34.58 6.99
CA HIS A 100 2.05 -34.11 6.21
C HIS A 100 2.55 -33.37 4.96
N PRO A 101 2.78 -34.07 3.83
CA PRO A 101 3.48 -33.51 2.67
C PRO A 101 2.94 -32.15 2.19
N LYS A 102 1.62 -32.01 2.05
CA LYS A 102 0.98 -30.75 1.61
C LYS A 102 1.18 -29.59 2.59
N LEU A 103 1.08 -29.85 3.89
CA LEU A 103 1.29 -28.81 4.91
C LEU A 103 2.77 -28.44 5.03
N ARG A 104 3.65 -29.42 4.83
CA ARG A 104 5.10 -29.18 4.77
C ARG A 104 5.47 -28.30 3.58
N GLU A 105 4.92 -28.54 2.39
CA GLU A 105 5.14 -27.69 1.21
C GLU A 105 4.71 -26.25 1.47
N LEU A 106 3.57 -26.02 2.15
CA LEU A 106 3.13 -24.68 2.53
C LEU A 106 4.04 -24.04 3.58
N ALA A 107 4.51 -24.80 4.57
CA ALA A 107 5.48 -24.31 5.55
C ALA A 107 6.83 -23.95 4.90
N GLU A 108 7.27 -24.75 3.92
CA GLU A 108 8.45 -24.46 3.10
C GLU A 108 8.24 -23.20 2.24
N PHE A 109 7.06 -23.01 1.65
CA PHE A 109 6.69 -21.79 0.94
C PHE A 109 6.81 -20.55 1.84
N TYR A 110 6.26 -20.58 3.06
CA TYR A 110 6.36 -19.45 3.98
C TYR A 110 7.79 -19.17 4.42
N PHE A 111 8.57 -20.21 4.73
CA PHE A 111 9.98 -20.06 5.07
C PHE A 111 10.75 -19.39 3.92
N ASP A 112 10.54 -19.84 2.68
CA ASP A 112 11.15 -19.25 1.49
C ASP A 112 10.70 -17.81 1.25
N MET A 113 9.40 -17.53 1.44
CA MET A 113 8.83 -16.19 1.29
C MET A 113 9.49 -15.23 2.28
N PHE A 114 9.49 -15.55 3.58
CA PHE A 114 10.11 -14.72 4.61
C PHE A 114 11.62 -14.60 4.43
N SER A 115 12.31 -15.66 3.99
CA SER A 115 13.74 -15.63 3.71
C SER A 115 14.07 -14.63 2.59
N LYS A 116 13.28 -14.66 1.51
CA LYS A 116 13.42 -13.74 0.39
C LYS A 116 13.05 -12.31 0.80
N THR A 117 12.01 -12.13 1.60
CA THR A 117 11.62 -10.82 2.13
C THR A 117 12.71 -10.21 3.00
N ARG A 118 13.28 -11.00 3.93
CA ARG A 118 14.39 -10.56 4.77
C ARG A 118 15.61 -10.18 3.95
N ARG A 119 16.03 -11.04 3.01
CA ARG A 119 17.16 -10.77 2.11
C ARG A 119 16.94 -9.49 1.31
N PHE A 120 15.75 -9.31 0.74
CA PHE A 120 15.40 -8.11 0.00
C PHE A 120 15.53 -6.86 0.87
N PHE A 121 14.96 -6.88 2.07
CA PHE A 121 14.98 -5.73 2.97
C PHE A 121 16.38 -5.45 3.52
N VAL A 122 17.03 -6.45 4.12
CA VAL A 122 18.29 -6.30 4.88
C VAL A 122 19.51 -6.31 3.96
N ASP A 123 19.57 -7.24 3.01
CA ASP A 123 20.80 -7.47 2.25
C ASP A 123 20.86 -6.61 0.99
N GLU A 124 19.75 -6.54 0.24
CA GLU A 124 19.68 -5.84 -1.04
C GLU A 124 19.45 -4.33 -0.85
N TRP A 125 18.50 -3.95 0.02
CA TRP A 125 18.10 -2.55 0.20
C TRP A 125 18.56 -1.89 1.51
N LYS A 126 19.25 -2.62 2.39
CA LYS A 126 19.80 -2.09 3.66
C LYS A 126 18.75 -1.35 4.52
N GLY A 127 17.51 -1.84 4.51
CA GLY A 127 16.37 -1.25 5.21
C GLY A 127 15.70 -0.07 4.49
N ASP A 128 16.22 0.38 3.34
CA ASP A 128 15.68 1.51 2.59
C ASP A 128 14.76 1.07 1.44
N LEU A 129 13.50 0.78 1.77
CA LEU A 129 12.48 0.47 0.76
C LEU A 129 12.10 1.66 -0.12
N LEU A 130 12.29 2.90 0.35
CA LEU A 130 11.97 4.08 -0.47
C LEU A 130 12.98 4.24 -1.61
N ALA A 131 14.24 3.86 -1.39
CA ALA A 131 15.22 3.75 -2.47
C ALA A 131 14.79 2.74 -3.56
N ALA A 132 14.15 1.62 -3.17
CA ALA A 132 13.62 0.64 -4.13
C ALA A 132 12.49 1.21 -4.99
N PHE A 133 11.57 1.97 -4.38
CA PHE A 133 10.53 2.69 -5.11
C PHE A 133 11.12 3.78 -6.03
N ARG A 134 12.12 4.53 -5.55
CA ARG A 134 12.82 5.56 -6.34
C ARG A 134 13.47 4.95 -7.58
N GLN A 135 14.18 3.84 -7.44
CA GLN A 135 14.79 3.13 -8.57
C GLN A 135 13.74 2.69 -9.61
N LEU A 136 12.61 2.13 -9.17
CA LEU A 136 11.53 1.75 -10.09
C LEU A 136 10.91 2.96 -10.79
N ARG A 137 10.78 4.09 -10.09
CA ARG A 137 10.32 5.34 -10.69
C ARG A 137 11.25 5.83 -11.80
N GLU A 138 12.57 5.75 -11.60
CA GLU A 138 13.58 6.15 -12.59
C GLU A 138 13.50 5.35 -13.90
N THR A 139 13.02 4.10 -13.85
CA THR A 139 12.75 3.32 -15.08
C THR A 139 11.59 3.88 -15.91
N GLY A 140 10.78 4.77 -15.32
CA GLY A 140 9.53 5.28 -15.87
C GLY A 140 8.38 4.29 -15.85
N ALA A 141 8.57 3.04 -15.41
CA ALA A 141 7.49 2.04 -15.31
C ALA A 141 6.52 2.32 -14.15
N LEU A 142 7.01 2.98 -13.09
CA LEU A 142 6.23 3.40 -11.94
C LEU A 142 6.15 4.93 -11.89
N GLU A 143 4.94 5.49 -11.84
CA GLU A 143 4.71 6.87 -11.40
C GLU A 143 4.37 6.87 -9.91
N ILE A 144 5.08 7.66 -9.11
CA ILE A 144 4.74 7.87 -7.71
C ILE A 144 4.05 9.23 -7.59
N ILE A 145 2.95 9.29 -6.83
CA ILE A 145 2.17 10.52 -6.64
C ILE A 145 2.12 10.92 -5.17
N ALA A 146 1.95 12.22 -4.93
CA ALA A 146 1.88 12.78 -3.59
C ALA A 146 0.49 12.61 -2.95
N SER A 147 0.40 12.93 -1.67
CA SER A 147 -0.84 12.99 -0.88
C SER A 147 -0.68 14.02 0.23
N ALA A 148 -1.76 14.36 0.93
CA ALA A 148 -1.74 15.25 2.08
C ALA A 148 -0.83 14.71 3.21
N ALA A 149 -0.18 15.61 3.94
CA ALA A 149 0.81 15.33 4.98
C ALA A 149 0.40 14.21 5.96
N THR A 150 -0.84 14.25 6.46
CA THR A 150 -1.33 13.27 7.45
C THR A 150 -2.56 12.51 6.97
N HIS A 151 -2.82 12.50 5.65
CA HIS A 151 -4.02 11.91 5.06
C HIS A 151 -5.34 12.43 5.69
N GLY A 152 -5.34 13.69 6.15
CA GLY A 152 -6.53 14.31 6.73
C GLY A 152 -7.59 14.62 5.67
N LEU A 153 -8.87 14.48 6.04
CA LEU A 153 -10.02 14.79 5.15
C LEU A 153 -10.04 16.28 4.78
N LEU A 154 -9.41 16.61 3.64
CA LEU A 154 -9.16 18.00 3.21
C LEU A 154 -10.43 18.86 3.13
N PRO A 155 -11.60 18.37 2.66
CA PRO A 155 -12.82 19.17 2.69
C PRO A 155 -13.23 19.65 4.09
N LEU A 156 -13.12 18.79 5.11
CA LEU A 156 -13.47 19.15 6.49
C LEU A 156 -12.46 20.11 7.08
N ILE A 157 -11.18 19.90 6.81
CA ILE A 157 -10.10 20.80 7.23
C ILE A 157 -10.29 22.17 6.56
N GLN A 158 -10.55 22.22 5.27
CA GLN A 158 -10.76 23.46 4.51
C GLN A 158 -11.94 24.27 5.04
N GLN A 159 -13.04 23.60 5.41
CA GLN A 159 -14.21 24.26 6.00
C GLN A 159 -13.87 25.00 7.30
N GLN A 160 -12.96 24.44 8.11
CA GLN A 160 -12.51 25.06 9.36
C GLN A 160 -11.40 26.09 9.12
N SER A 161 -10.44 25.76 8.26
CA SER A 161 -9.30 26.60 7.90
C SER A 161 -8.73 26.21 6.54
N ARG A 162 -8.89 27.10 5.55
CA ARG A 162 -8.27 26.96 4.23
C ARG A 162 -6.74 26.84 4.33
N GLU A 163 -6.12 27.59 5.25
CA GLU A 163 -4.68 27.56 5.44
C GLU A 163 -4.19 26.23 6.01
N ALA A 164 -4.98 25.56 6.86
CA ALA A 164 -4.65 24.21 7.33
C ALA A 164 -4.73 23.18 6.21
N ALA A 165 -5.74 23.26 5.33
CA ALA A 165 -5.83 22.40 4.15
C ALA A 165 -4.68 22.66 3.16
N ARG A 166 -4.31 23.93 2.98
CA ARG A 166 -3.15 24.35 2.17
C ARG A 166 -1.85 23.79 2.74
N ALA A 167 -1.63 23.91 4.05
CA ALA A 167 -0.46 23.35 4.72
C ALA A 167 -0.36 21.82 4.52
N GLN A 168 -1.48 21.09 4.65
CA GLN A 168 -1.52 19.65 4.42
C GLN A 168 -1.04 19.26 3.00
N VAL A 169 -1.46 20.01 1.97
CA VAL A 169 -1.05 19.74 0.59
C VAL A 169 0.42 20.12 0.36
N LEU A 170 0.85 21.31 0.80
CA LEU A 170 2.20 21.80 0.55
C LEU A 170 3.27 20.99 1.30
N ILE A 171 3.02 20.65 2.57
CA ILE A 171 3.91 19.76 3.34
C ILE A 171 3.97 18.38 2.68
N GLY A 172 2.83 17.85 2.23
CA GLY A 172 2.80 16.56 1.54
C GLY A 172 3.61 16.55 0.24
N ARG A 173 3.54 17.64 -0.53
CA ARG A 173 4.40 17.87 -1.71
C ARG A 173 5.88 17.98 -1.32
N ASP A 174 6.22 18.78 -0.31
CA ASP A 174 7.63 18.97 0.11
C ASP A 174 8.25 17.66 0.57
N VAL A 175 7.56 16.88 1.39
CA VAL A 175 8.02 15.54 1.77
C VAL A 175 8.21 14.65 0.55
N TYR A 176 7.34 14.73 -0.46
CA TYR A 176 7.56 13.98 -1.70
C TYR A 176 8.86 14.43 -2.40
N VAL A 177 9.09 15.73 -2.54
CA VAL A 177 10.29 16.29 -3.19
C VAL A 177 11.55 15.84 -2.46
N ASP A 178 11.56 15.95 -1.12
CA ASP A 178 12.70 15.51 -0.30
C ASP A 178 13.03 14.02 -0.49
N LEU A 179 12.03 13.18 -0.75
CA LEU A 179 12.19 11.75 -0.89
C LEU A 179 12.52 11.28 -2.31
N PHE A 180 12.00 11.96 -3.33
CA PHE A 180 12.09 11.51 -4.72
C PHE A 180 12.88 12.46 -5.63
N ASP A 181 13.38 13.57 -5.08
CA ASP A 181 14.22 14.58 -5.74
C ASP A 181 13.58 15.19 -7.01
N VAL A 182 12.25 15.28 -7.00
CA VAL A 182 11.44 15.79 -8.12
C VAL A 182 10.08 16.29 -7.62
N ASP A 183 9.47 17.20 -8.37
CA ASP A 183 8.09 17.60 -8.13
C ASP A 183 7.10 16.45 -8.45
N PRO A 184 6.08 16.23 -7.60
CA PRO A 184 4.99 15.33 -7.92
C PRO A 184 4.07 15.94 -8.98
N THR A 185 3.71 15.15 -9.99
CA THR A 185 2.73 15.53 -11.02
C THR A 185 1.30 15.20 -10.62
N GLY A 186 1.11 14.07 -9.95
CA GLY A 186 -0.18 13.58 -9.49
C GLY A 186 -0.37 13.75 -7.99
N PHE A 187 -1.64 13.73 -7.56
CA PHE A 187 -2.00 13.79 -6.15
C PHE A 187 -3.19 12.88 -5.82
N TRP A 188 -3.02 12.04 -4.81
CA TRP A 188 -4.11 11.30 -4.19
C TRP A 188 -4.76 12.16 -3.11
N LEU A 189 -6.00 12.58 -3.33
CA LEU A 189 -6.80 13.23 -2.29
C LEU A 189 -7.17 12.20 -1.22
N PRO A 190 -6.97 12.48 0.08
CA PRO A 190 -7.43 11.57 1.13
C PRO A 190 -8.90 11.22 0.97
N GLU A 191 -9.20 9.93 0.90
CA GLU A 191 -10.53 9.37 0.61
C GLU A 191 -11.17 9.84 -0.71
N CYS A 192 -10.36 10.30 -1.67
CA CYS A 192 -10.83 11.00 -2.88
C CYS A 192 -11.79 12.17 -2.54
N ALA A 193 -11.68 12.73 -1.32
CA ALA A 193 -12.59 13.71 -0.78
C ALA A 193 -12.26 15.09 -1.35
N TYR A 194 -13.24 15.69 -2.02
CA TYR A 194 -13.08 16.94 -2.74
C TYR A 194 -14.12 17.96 -2.36
N ALA A 195 -13.70 19.22 -2.28
CA ALA A 195 -14.56 20.39 -2.20
C ALA A 195 -14.02 21.48 -3.14
N PRO A 196 -14.89 22.33 -3.71
CA PRO A 196 -14.46 23.47 -4.51
C PRO A 196 -13.45 24.36 -3.75
N GLY A 197 -12.44 24.82 -4.45
CA GLY A 197 -11.32 25.58 -3.92
C GLY A 197 -10.06 24.75 -3.65
N LEU A 198 -10.16 23.41 -3.48
CA LEU A 198 -8.98 22.54 -3.34
C LEU A 198 -8.13 22.54 -4.61
N GLU A 199 -8.74 22.64 -5.79
CA GLU A 199 -8.07 22.70 -7.09
C GLU A 199 -7.11 23.89 -7.20
N THR A 200 -7.39 25.02 -6.53
CA THR A 200 -6.46 26.14 -6.47
C THR A 200 -5.25 25.82 -5.60
N ILE A 201 -5.46 25.13 -4.48
CA ILE A 201 -4.38 24.70 -3.58
C ILE A 201 -3.48 23.67 -4.30
N LEU A 202 -4.09 22.74 -5.03
CA LEU A 202 -3.36 21.77 -5.85
C LEU A 202 -2.55 22.46 -6.96
N GLN A 203 -3.14 23.45 -7.64
CA GLN A 203 -2.44 24.24 -8.66
C GLN A 203 -1.24 25.00 -8.07
N GLU A 204 -1.41 25.59 -6.89
CA GLU A 204 -0.34 26.28 -6.18
C GLU A 204 0.81 25.33 -5.80
N ALA A 205 0.47 24.10 -5.42
CA ALA A 205 1.43 23.02 -5.17
C ALA A 205 2.03 22.42 -6.46
N ASN A 206 1.77 23.01 -7.64
CA ASN A 206 2.21 22.56 -8.96
C ASN A 206 1.71 21.15 -9.36
N ILE A 207 0.64 20.67 -8.72
CA ILE A 207 0.00 19.41 -9.06
C ILE A 207 -0.74 19.54 -10.38
N ARG A 208 -0.52 18.58 -11.28
CA ARG A 208 -1.09 18.56 -12.63
C ARG A 208 -2.37 17.74 -12.72
N TRP A 209 -2.53 16.74 -11.87
CA TRP A 209 -3.72 15.90 -11.86
C TRP A 209 -3.99 15.26 -10.51
N PHE A 210 -5.25 14.88 -10.27
CA PHE A 210 -5.69 14.22 -9.04
C PHE A 210 -6.86 13.27 -9.32
N ILE A 211 -7.21 12.46 -8.32
CA ILE A 211 -8.23 11.42 -8.44
C ILE A 211 -9.45 11.76 -7.57
N LEU A 212 -10.63 11.48 -8.13
CA LEU A 212 -11.94 11.59 -7.51
C LEU A 212 -12.67 10.24 -7.57
N ASP A 213 -13.67 10.08 -6.72
CA ASP A 213 -14.70 9.07 -6.98
C ASP A 213 -15.57 9.46 -8.18
N ALA A 214 -16.22 8.47 -8.81
CA ALA A 214 -17.05 8.66 -9.99
C ALA A 214 -18.10 9.77 -9.83
N HIS A 215 -18.72 9.88 -8.65
CA HIS A 215 -19.76 10.88 -8.41
C HIS A 215 -19.21 12.31 -8.44
N GLY A 216 -17.97 12.53 -7.99
CA GLY A 216 -17.32 13.84 -7.96
C GLY A 216 -17.15 14.44 -9.36
N LEU A 217 -16.94 13.58 -10.37
CA LEU A 217 -16.86 14.00 -11.76
C LEU A 217 -18.24 14.03 -12.44
N LEU A 218 -19.07 12.99 -12.26
CA LEU A 218 -20.37 12.86 -12.93
C LEU A 218 -21.37 13.96 -12.53
N PHE A 219 -21.30 14.44 -11.29
CA PHE A 219 -22.12 15.55 -10.80
C PHE A 219 -21.42 16.91 -10.86
N GLY A 220 -20.26 16.99 -11.50
CA GLY A 220 -19.56 18.24 -11.76
C GLY A 220 -20.35 19.19 -12.65
N ASN A 221 -20.03 20.48 -12.57
CA ASN A 221 -20.59 21.52 -13.43
C ASN A 221 -19.46 22.22 -14.21
N PRO A 222 -19.46 22.17 -15.56
CA PRO A 222 -20.41 21.46 -16.43
C PRO A 222 -20.29 19.94 -16.31
N ARG A 223 -21.35 19.22 -16.68
CA ARG A 223 -21.32 17.74 -16.72
C ARG A 223 -20.26 17.25 -17.72
N PRO A 224 -19.51 16.18 -17.40
CA PRO A 224 -18.45 15.67 -18.26
C PRO A 224 -19.01 15.06 -19.55
N ARG A 225 -18.46 15.46 -20.70
CA ARG A 225 -18.89 14.95 -22.02
C ARG A 225 -18.61 13.47 -22.23
N ARG A 226 -17.56 12.93 -21.60
CA ARG A 226 -17.09 11.54 -21.75
C ARG A 226 -17.27 10.72 -20.47
N ALA A 227 -18.21 11.13 -19.61
CA ALA A 227 -18.43 10.52 -18.30
C ALA A 227 -17.12 10.42 -17.51
N ILE A 228 -16.77 9.22 -17.02
CA ILE A 228 -15.54 8.94 -16.26
C ILE A 228 -14.35 8.47 -17.12
N TYR A 229 -14.57 8.27 -18.42
CA TYR A 229 -13.58 7.65 -19.33
C TYR A 229 -12.61 8.64 -19.98
N ALA A 230 -12.64 9.90 -19.54
CA ALA A 230 -11.63 10.89 -19.84
C ALA A 230 -11.51 11.90 -18.68
N PRO A 231 -10.31 12.44 -18.41
CA PRO A 231 -10.15 13.45 -17.39
C PRO A 231 -10.88 14.75 -17.77
N CYS A 232 -11.26 15.53 -16.76
CA CYS A 232 -11.73 16.91 -16.95
C CYS A 232 -10.78 17.88 -16.28
N TYR A 233 -10.47 18.98 -16.95
CA TYR A 233 -9.65 20.05 -16.39
C TYR A 233 -10.50 20.96 -15.51
N THR A 234 -10.01 21.19 -14.29
CA THR A 234 -10.54 22.26 -13.44
C THR A 234 -10.16 23.64 -14.01
N PRO A 235 -10.91 24.72 -13.72
CA PRO A 235 -10.57 26.05 -14.25
C PRO A 235 -9.14 26.52 -13.94
N PRO A 236 -8.55 26.23 -12.75
CA PRO A 236 -7.16 26.57 -12.47
C PRO A 236 -6.12 25.71 -13.19
N GLY A 237 -6.51 24.55 -13.75
CA GLY A 237 -5.65 23.73 -14.59
C GLY A 237 -5.41 22.28 -14.16
N PRO A 238 -5.45 21.86 -12.87
CA PRO A 238 -5.30 20.45 -12.54
C PRO A 238 -6.41 19.57 -13.16
N ALA A 239 -6.04 18.41 -13.70
CA ALA A 239 -6.97 17.45 -14.30
C ALA A 239 -7.52 16.48 -13.25
N ALA A 240 -8.84 16.31 -13.21
CA ALA A 240 -9.52 15.34 -12.38
C ALA A 240 -9.78 14.03 -13.15
N PHE A 241 -9.25 12.93 -12.64
CA PHE A 241 -9.59 11.57 -13.06
C PHE A 241 -10.63 10.97 -12.12
N ALA A 242 -11.51 10.12 -12.64
CA ALA A 242 -12.55 9.48 -11.86
C ALA A 242 -12.34 7.96 -11.79
N ARG A 243 -12.60 7.38 -10.61
CA ARG A 243 -12.58 5.94 -10.41
C ARG A 243 -13.64 5.23 -11.27
N ASP A 244 -13.25 4.15 -11.93
CA ASP A 244 -14.19 3.20 -12.53
C ASP A 244 -14.74 2.23 -11.48
N ARG A 245 -16.04 2.37 -11.19
CA ARG A 245 -16.73 1.58 -10.16
C ARG A 245 -16.89 0.12 -10.56
N ASP A 246 -17.04 -0.17 -11.84
CA ASP A 246 -17.28 -1.54 -12.31
C ASP A 246 -16.01 -2.36 -12.17
N SER A 247 -14.87 -1.83 -12.64
CA SER A 247 -13.56 -2.42 -12.41
C SER A 247 -13.24 -2.57 -10.91
N SER A 248 -13.53 -1.55 -10.11
CA SER A 248 -13.30 -1.62 -8.65
C SER A 248 -14.11 -2.73 -7.99
N ARG A 249 -15.38 -2.93 -8.36
CA ARG A 249 -16.24 -3.96 -7.78
C ARG A 249 -15.71 -5.37 -8.08
N GLN A 250 -15.26 -5.61 -9.30
CA GLN A 250 -14.71 -6.91 -9.72
C GLN A 250 -13.43 -7.29 -8.97
N VAL A 251 -12.60 -6.31 -8.61
CA VAL A 251 -11.30 -6.56 -7.97
C VAL A 251 -11.39 -6.57 -6.44
N TRP A 252 -12.28 -5.77 -5.83
CA TRP A 252 -12.28 -5.56 -4.37
C TRP A 252 -13.40 -6.26 -3.61
N SER A 253 -14.46 -6.72 -4.28
CA SER A 253 -15.56 -7.42 -3.59
C SER A 253 -15.16 -8.85 -3.27
N ALA A 254 -15.13 -9.22 -1.98
CA ALA A 254 -14.97 -10.62 -1.58
C ALA A 254 -16.22 -11.48 -1.91
N GLN A 255 -17.37 -10.86 -2.17
CA GLN A 255 -18.61 -11.60 -2.46
C GLN A 255 -18.81 -11.84 -3.95
N GLU A 256 -18.43 -10.87 -4.78
CA GLU A 256 -18.75 -10.83 -6.22
C GLU A 256 -17.51 -10.69 -7.11
N GLY A 257 -16.35 -10.41 -6.51
CA GLY A 257 -15.09 -10.20 -7.19
C GLY A 257 -14.13 -11.37 -7.02
N TYR A 258 -12.95 -11.25 -7.63
CA TYR A 258 -11.93 -12.30 -7.62
C TYR A 258 -11.51 -12.75 -6.21
N PRO A 259 -11.31 -11.86 -5.20
CA PRO A 259 -10.76 -12.26 -3.90
C PRO A 259 -11.56 -13.31 -3.14
N GLY A 260 -12.85 -13.50 -3.46
CA GLY A 260 -13.71 -14.52 -2.86
C GLY A 260 -13.57 -15.92 -3.43
N ASP A 261 -12.69 -16.12 -4.43
CA ASP A 261 -12.55 -17.42 -5.10
C ASP A 261 -12.11 -18.51 -4.09
N PRO A 262 -12.75 -19.70 -4.08
CA PRO A 262 -12.37 -20.81 -3.20
C PRO A 262 -10.92 -21.31 -3.35
N ALA A 263 -10.22 -20.97 -4.43
CA ALA A 263 -8.81 -21.28 -4.61
C ALA A 263 -7.88 -20.33 -3.85
N TYR A 264 -8.35 -19.16 -3.39
CA TYR A 264 -7.52 -18.19 -2.67
C TYR A 264 -7.37 -18.50 -1.18
N ARG A 265 -6.27 -17.99 -0.61
CA ARG A 265 -5.89 -18.12 0.80
C ARG A 265 -6.94 -17.45 1.69
N GLU A 266 -7.42 -18.16 2.70
CA GLU A 266 -8.33 -17.63 3.72
C GLU A 266 -7.57 -16.68 4.66
N PHE A 267 -8.04 -15.44 4.76
CA PHE A 267 -7.37 -14.40 5.55
C PHE A 267 -7.54 -14.64 7.05
N TYR A 268 -8.73 -15.08 7.49
CA TYR A 268 -9.10 -15.18 8.90
C TYR A 268 -8.68 -16.51 9.58
N ARG A 269 -8.08 -17.44 8.83
CA ARG A 269 -7.58 -18.71 9.36
C ARG A 269 -6.05 -18.69 9.38
N ASP A 270 -5.50 -18.55 10.59
CA ASP A 270 -4.09 -18.29 10.80
C ASP A 270 -3.54 -19.13 11.95
N ALA A 271 -2.30 -19.59 11.81
CA ALA A 271 -1.59 -20.38 12.81
C ALA A 271 -1.60 -19.73 14.20
N GLY A 272 -1.58 -18.39 14.27
CA GLY A 272 -1.65 -17.61 15.51
C GLY A 272 -2.92 -17.84 16.34
N PHE A 273 -4.01 -18.28 15.72
CA PHE A 273 -5.25 -18.67 16.41
C PHE A 273 -5.40 -20.18 16.56
N ASP A 274 -4.82 -20.95 15.64
CA ASP A 274 -5.00 -22.41 15.58
C ASP A 274 -4.01 -23.20 16.45
N LEU A 275 -2.79 -22.71 16.62
CA LEU A 275 -1.73 -23.44 17.29
C LEU A 275 -1.65 -23.10 18.79
N PRO A 276 -1.08 -23.97 19.64
CA PRO A 276 -0.84 -23.65 21.04
C PRO A 276 0.10 -22.45 21.21
N LEU A 277 -0.11 -21.63 22.24
CA LEU A 277 0.72 -20.44 22.51
C LEU A 277 2.21 -20.78 22.71
N GLU A 278 2.50 -21.91 23.35
CA GLU A 278 3.87 -22.43 23.51
C GLU A 278 4.57 -22.62 22.15
N HIS A 279 3.82 -23.13 21.16
CA HIS A 279 4.33 -23.30 19.79
C HIS A 279 4.39 -22.00 19.01
N LEU A 280 3.60 -20.97 19.34
CA LEU A 280 3.75 -19.66 18.70
C LEU A 280 4.96 -18.91 19.27
N GLY A 281 5.26 -19.11 20.55
CA GLY A 281 6.44 -18.57 21.21
C GLY A 281 6.46 -17.03 21.16
N PRO A 282 7.60 -16.39 20.86
CA PRO A 282 7.73 -14.93 20.90
C PRO A 282 6.80 -14.17 19.93
N ILE A 283 6.37 -14.78 18.82
CA ILE A 283 5.45 -14.14 17.87
C ILE A 283 4.15 -13.75 18.56
N ALA A 284 3.62 -14.59 19.45
CA ALA A 284 2.35 -14.31 20.11
C ALA A 284 2.43 -13.08 21.04
N ARG A 285 3.62 -12.73 21.55
CA ARG A 285 3.80 -11.64 22.54
C ARG A 285 2.79 -11.73 23.70
N GLY A 286 2.49 -12.95 24.15
CA GLY A 286 1.58 -13.21 25.28
C GLY A 286 0.08 -13.26 24.95
N SER A 287 -0.34 -12.99 23.71
CA SER A 287 -1.75 -13.08 23.29
C SER A 287 -1.92 -13.69 21.89
N ARG A 288 -3.13 -14.13 21.55
CA ARG A 288 -3.41 -14.65 20.20
C ARG A 288 -3.58 -13.49 19.22
N LYS A 289 -2.86 -13.55 18.11
CA LYS A 289 -2.92 -12.58 17.00
C LYS A 289 -2.55 -13.25 15.68
N PHE A 290 -2.67 -12.53 14.56
CA PHE A 290 -2.20 -13.03 13.27
C PHE A 290 -0.68 -13.24 13.30
N SER A 291 -0.25 -14.39 12.79
CA SER A 291 1.16 -14.75 12.65
C SER A 291 1.66 -14.59 11.21
N GLY A 292 0.77 -14.41 10.23
CA GLY A 292 1.11 -14.37 8.80
C GLY A 292 1.23 -15.75 8.15
N VAL A 293 1.27 -16.83 8.95
CA VAL A 293 1.28 -18.21 8.44
C VAL A 293 -0.15 -18.75 8.38
N LYS A 294 -0.68 -18.90 7.16
CA LYS A 294 -2.07 -19.29 6.89
C LYS A 294 -2.13 -20.48 5.94
N TYR A 295 -2.78 -21.57 6.35
CA TYR A 295 -2.83 -22.84 5.59
C TYR A 295 -4.18 -23.17 4.97
N HIS A 296 -5.18 -22.33 5.21
CA HIS A 296 -6.52 -22.56 4.72
C HIS A 296 -6.75 -21.75 3.44
N ARG A 297 -7.60 -22.29 2.57
CA ARG A 297 -8.20 -21.57 1.45
C ARG A 297 -9.64 -21.22 1.79
N ILE A 298 -10.25 -20.32 1.04
CA ILE A 298 -11.67 -20.01 1.15
C ILE A 298 -12.46 -21.29 0.84
N THR A 299 -13.30 -21.74 1.77
CA THR A 299 -14.08 -22.99 1.62
C THR A 299 -15.58 -22.76 1.42
N GLY A 300 -16.06 -21.53 1.54
CA GLY A 300 -17.47 -21.15 1.40
C GLY A 300 -17.69 -19.66 1.69
N ARG A 301 -18.95 -19.22 1.58
CA ARG A 301 -19.39 -17.89 2.06
C ARG A 301 -19.78 -17.93 3.52
#